data_AF-A0A3P6U1B5-F1
#
_entry.id   AF-A0A3P6U1B5-F1
#
_cell.length_a   1.000
_cell.length_b   1.000
_cell.length_c   1.000
_cell.angle_alpha   90.00
_cell.angle_beta   90.00
_cell.angle_gamma   90.00
#
_symmetry.space_group_name_H-M   'P 1'
#
loop_
_entity.id
_entity.type
_entity.pdbx_description
1 polymer ?
#
loop_
_entity_poly.entity_id
_entity_poly.type
_entity_poly.pdbx_seq_one_letter_code
_entity_poly.pdbx_strand_id
1 'polypeptide(L)'
;MYRPLGARQKDISTRLIKPTRPDIRIGDVLHLVRNWRSSWDLEGNIAVYDGGIAQYLLVDDRSHDIFFASLILEKRSLRCRLVRNEPRDILEETNNTFILIDDYGTPNEDRKKIDRLKIILSRKGYMFTDDEYYE
;
A
#
# COMPACT_ATOMS: atom_id res chain seq x y z
N MET A 1 -1.74 -31.22 16.60
CA MET A 1 -2.00 -29.77 16.67
C MET A 1 -2.36 -29.28 15.27
N TYR A 2 -3.58 -28.77 15.11
CA TYR A 2 -4.16 -28.33 13.84
C TYR A 2 -3.41 -27.07 13.35
N ARG A 3 -2.73 -27.15 12.19
CA ARG A 3 -2.32 -25.94 11.44
C ARG A 3 -3.50 -25.54 10.57
N PRO A 4 -4.07 -24.34 10.66
CA PRO A 4 -5.05 -23.93 9.67
C PRO A 4 -4.35 -23.81 8.31
N LEU A 5 -4.74 -24.68 7.38
CA LEU A 5 -4.49 -24.55 5.94
C LEU A 5 -5.18 -23.28 5.47
N GLY A 6 -4.44 -22.23 5.08
CA GLY A 6 -5.11 -21.05 4.53
C GLY A 6 -4.21 -19.93 4.02
N ALA A 7 -3.38 -19.36 4.88
CA ALA A 7 -2.52 -18.25 4.47
C ALA A 7 -1.19 -18.79 3.92
N ARG A 8 -1.15 -19.11 2.63
CA ARG A 8 0.13 -19.29 1.93
C ARG A 8 0.84 -17.94 1.98
N GLN A 9 1.84 -17.81 2.84
CA GLN A 9 2.72 -16.65 2.83
C GLN A 9 3.65 -16.75 1.62
N LYS A 10 3.87 -15.64 0.93
CA LYS A 10 4.75 -15.57 -0.24
C LYS A 10 5.49 -14.23 -0.23
N ASP A 11 6.76 -14.27 -0.59
CA ASP A 11 7.52 -13.07 -0.92
C ASP A 11 7.10 -12.58 -2.31
N ILE A 12 6.54 -11.37 -2.36
CA ILE A 12 5.97 -10.77 -3.56
C ILE A 12 6.72 -9.48 -3.85
N SER A 13 7.12 -9.31 -5.10
CA SER A 13 7.75 -8.07 -5.55
C SER A 13 6.77 -6.91 -5.43
N THR A 14 7.21 -5.78 -4.86
CA THR A 14 6.38 -4.57 -4.74
C THR A 14 5.92 -4.04 -6.10
N ARG A 15 6.56 -4.46 -7.19
CA ARG A 15 6.16 -4.14 -8.55
C ARG A 15 4.87 -4.86 -8.99
N LEU A 16 4.63 -6.06 -8.47
CA LEU A 16 3.50 -6.93 -8.82
C LEU A 16 2.27 -6.68 -7.94
N ILE A 17 2.40 -5.83 -6.91
CA ILE A 17 1.30 -5.46 -6.01
C ILE A 17 0.55 -4.28 -6.62
N LYS A 18 -0.78 -4.43 -6.69
CA LYS A 18 -1.74 -3.40 -7.12
C LYS A 18 -2.60 -2.98 -5.92
N PRO A 19 -2.56 -1.71 -5.50
CA PRO A 19 -3.54 -1.15 -4.57
C PRO A 19 -4.93 -1.12 -5.20
N THR A 20 -5.95 -1.31 -4.37
CA THR A 20 -7.36 -1.37 -4.78
C THR A 20 -8.20 -0.23 -4.20
N ARG A 21 -7.63 0.57 -3.29
CA ARG A 21 -8.32 1.72 -2.69
C ARG A 21 -7.69 3.04 -3.15
N PRO A 22 -8.52 4.08 -3.39
CA PRO A 22 -8.05 5.40 -3.81
C PRO A 22 -7.47 6.22 -2.67
N ASP A 23 -7.87 5.95 -1.43
CA ASP A 23 -7.49 6.79 -0.29
C ASP A 23 -6.11 6.43 0.25
N ILE A 24 -5.24 7.42 0.38
CA ILE A 24 -3.93 7.29 1.03
C ILE A 24 -3.90 8.22 2.24
N ARG A 25 -3.92 7.63 3.44
CA ARG A 25 -3.81 8.37 4.70
C ARG A 25 -2.35 8.66 5.00
N ILE A 26 -1.95 9.90 4.73
CA ILE A 26 -0.54 10.32 4.78
C ILE A 26 0.02 10.19 6.20
N GLY A 27 -0.77 10.55 7.21
CA GLY A 27 -0.37 10.43 8.62
C GLY A 27 -0.02 8.99 9.02
N ASP A 28 -0.86 8.02 8.65
CA ASP A 28 -0.66 6.60 8.97
C ASP A 28 0.57 6.04 8.24
N VAL A 29 0.72 6.35 6.95
CA VAL A 29 1.87 5.92 6.15
C VAL A 29 3.18 6.46 6.73
N LEU A 30 3.24 7.76 7.06
CA LEU A 30 4.44 8.37 7.64
C LEU A 30 4.76 7.82 9.03
N HIS A 31 3.73 7.56 9.84
CA HIS A 31 3.91 6.91 11.13
C HIS A 31 4.54 5.53 10.99
N LEU A 32 4.09 4.73 10.01
CA LEU A 32 4.67 3.42 9.71
C LEU A 32 6.11 3.52 9.19
N VAL A 33 6.43 4.50 8.35
CA VAL A 33 7.81 4.73 7.86
C VAL A 33 8.76 5.05 9.03
N ARG A 34 8.33 5.91 9.96
CA ARG A 34 9.14 6.31 11.13
C ARG A 34 9.32 5.17 12.14
N ASN A 35 8.32 4.30 12.27
CA ASN A 35 8.29 3.21 13.26
C ASN A 35 8.44 1.83 12.63
N TRP A 36 9.03 1.75 11.43
CA TRP A 36 9.13 0.49 10.69
C TRP A 36 9.95 -0.54 11.48
N ARG A 37 9.33 -1.67 11.82
CA ARG A 37 10.00 -2.78 12.49
C ARG A 37 10.45 -3.80 11.46
N SER A 38 11.70 -4.26 11.55
CA SER A 38 12.23 -5.31 10.66
C SER A 38 11.43 -6.62 10.71
N SER A 39 10.70 -6.87 11.81
CA SER A 39 9.78 -8.01 11.91
C SER A 39 8.62 -7.94 10.91
N TRP A 40 8.19 -6.74 10.52
CA TRP A 40 7.05 -6.56 9.59
C TRP A 40 7.36 -7.06 8.19
N ASP A 41 8.64 -7.06 7.79
CA ASP A 41 9.08 -7.67 6.53
C ASP A 41 8.88 -9.20 6.54
N LEU A 42 8.79 -9.84 7.71
CA LEU A 42 8.78 -11.31 7.88
C LEU A 42 7.43 -11.88 8.31
N GLU A 43 6.56 -11.07 8.94
CA GLU A 43 5.32 -11.55 9.56
C GLU A 43 4.20 -11.89 8.56
N GLY A 44 4.27 -11.39 7.33
CA GLY A 44 3.18 -11.61 6.36
C GLY A 44 1.95 -10.74 6.65
N ASN A 45 2.17 -9.55 7.24
CA ASN A 45 1.09 -8.65 7.69
C ASN A 45 0.29 -8.01 6.54
N ILE A 46 0.77 -8.14 5.30
CA ILE A 46 0.11 -7.61 4.11
C ILE A 46 -0.76 -8.70 3.48
N ALA A 47 -2.07 -8.45 3.41
CA ALA A 47 -3.01 -9.32 2.73
C ALA A 47 -3.12 -8.98 1.26
N VAL A 48 -2.93 -9.98 0.40
CA VAL A 48 -3.17 -9.84 -1.03
C VAL A 48 -3.99 -10.99 -1.58
N TYR A 49 -4.81 -10.69 -2.56
CA TYR A 49 -5.48 -11.68 -3.41
C TYR A 49 -4.63 -11.93 -4.66
N ASP A 50 -4.50 -13.20 -5.05
CA ASP A 50 -3.81 -13.60 -6.29
C ASP A 50 -4.81 -13.49 -7.45
N GLY A 51 -4.72 -12.41 -8.23
CA GLY A 51 -5.58 -12.16 -9.38
C GLY A 51 -5.19 -12.96 -10.63
N GLY A 52 -4.18 -13.83 -10.55
CA GLY A 52 -3.68 -14.59 -11.69
C GLY A 52 -2.47 -13.94 -12.34
N ILE A 53 -2.50 -13.74 -13.66
CA ILE A 53 -1.33 -13.43 -14.53
C ILE A 53 -0.62 -12.13 -14.11
N ALA A 54 0.21 -12.25 -13.07
CA ALA A 54 1.17 -11.28 -12.57
C ALA A 54 0.66 -10.07 -11.76
N GLN A 55 -0.53 -10.09 -11.17
CA GLN A 55 -0.97 -9.01 -10.26
C GLN A 55 -1.55 -9.52 -8.94
N TYR A 56 -1.11 -8.90 -7.85
CA TYR A 56 -1.55 -9.17 -6.48
C TYR A 56 -2.33 -7.97 -5.95
N LEU A 57 -3.63 -8.15 -5.71
CA LEU A 57 -4.52 -7.07 -5.27
C LEU A 57 -4.46 -6.92 -3.75
N LEU A 58 -4.24 -5.70 -3.26
CA LEU A 58 -4.32 -5.42 -1.82
C LEU A 58 -5.77 -5.48 -1.34
N VAL A 59 -5.96 -5.98 -0.11
CA VAL A 59 -7.31 -6.37 0.37
C VAL A 59 -7.85 -5.45 1.45
N ASP A 60 -6.99 -4.98 2.35
CA ASP A 60 -7.37 -4.19 3.53
C ASP A 60 -6.57 -2.91 3.66
N ASP A 61 -7.11 -1.92 4.38
CA ASP A 61 -6.50 -0.59 4.56
C ASP A 61 -5.09 -0.67 5.13
N ARG A 62 -4.93 -1.50 6.17
CA ARG A 62 -3.65 -1.70 6.84
C ARG A 62 -2.58 -2.18 5.86
N SER A 63 -2.95 -3.09 4.96
CA SER A 63 -2.06 -3.62 3.93
C SER A 63 -1.66 -2.55 2.91
N HIS A 64 -2.57 -1.62 2.57
CA HIS A 64 -2.27 -0.46 1.74
C HIS A 64 -1.28 0.47 2.43
N ASP A 65 -1.52 0.84 3.70
CA ASP A 65 -0.64 1.74 4.45
C ASP A 65 0.78 1.18 4.56
N ILE A 66 0.89 -0.10 4.92
CA ILE A 66 2.19 -0.79 5.01
C ILE A 66 2.85 -0.88 3.63
N PHE A 67 2.08 -1.13 2.56
CA PHE A 67 2.61 -1.15 1.21
C PHE A 67 3.16 0.21 0.79
N PHE A 68 2.43 1.31 0.99
CA PHE A 68 2.90 2.66 0.67
C PHE A 68 4.14 3.04 1.49
N ALA A 69 4.14 2.72 2.79
CA ALA A 69 5.31 2.92 3.64
C ALA A 69 6.54 2.14 3.12
N SER A 70 6.33 0.90 2.66
CA SER A 70 7.40 0.08 2.10
C SER A 70 7.97 0.64 0.79
N LEU A 71 7.14 1.30 -0.05
CA LEU A 71 7.58 1.95 -1.28
C LEU A 71 8.48 3.16 -0.95
N ILE A 72 8.11 3.95 0.05
CA ILE A 72 8.93 5.07 0.56
C ILE A 72 10.28 4.56 1.07
N LEU A 73 10.28 3.41 1.75
CA LEU A 73 11.47 2.72 2.25
C LEU A 73 12.23 1.90 1.18
N GLU A 74 11.83 2.01 -0.09
CA GLU A 74 12.47 1.35 -1.25
C GLU A 74 12.56 -0.19 -1.14
N LYS A 75 11.60 -0.81 -0.47
CA LYS A 75 11.54 -2.26 -0.35
C LYS A 75 11.26 -2.90 -1.72
N ARG A 76 12.08 -3.87 -2.10
CA ARG A 76 11.95 -4.59 -3.39
C ARG A 76 10.87 -5.67 -3.35
N SER A 77 10.67 -6.27 -2.17
CA SER A 77 9.71 -7.34 -1.94
C SER A 77 9.11 -7.24 -0.56
N LEU A 78 7.92 -7.78 -0.42
CA LEU A 78 7.19 -7.86 0.84
C LEU A 78 6.66 -9.27 1.02
N ARG A 79 6.76 -9.76 2.25
CA ARG A 79 6.10 -11.00 2.63
C ARG A 79 4.62 -10.73 2.80
N CYS A 80 3.81 -11.38 1.99
CA CYS A 80 2.36 -11.20 1.95
C CYS A 80 1.65 -12.51 2.27
N ARG A 81 0.49 -12.43 2.92
CA ARG A 81 -0.44 -13.55 3.07
C ARG A 81 -1.41 -13.56 1.89
N LEU A 82 -1.52 -14.71 1.22
CA LEU A 82 -2.51 -14.90 0.16
C LEU A 82 -3.88 -15.15 0.78
N VAL A 83 -4.88 -14.36 0.36
CA VAL A 83 -6.28 -14.57 0.69
C VAL A 83 -7.04 -15.11 -0.53
N ARG A 84 -8.19 -15.74 -0.29
CA ARG A 84 -9.04 -16.32 -1.34
C ARG A 84 -10.14 -15.38 -1.84
N ASN A 85 -10.43 -14.32 -1.09
CA ASN A 85 -11.51 -13.41 -1.43
C ASN A 85 -10.95 -12.28 -2.29
N GLU A 86 -11.54 -12.09 -3.45
CA GLU A 86 -11.22 -10.99 -4.35
C GLU A 86 -11.69 -9.66 -3.73
N PRO A 87 -10.77 -8.69 -3.53
CA PRO A 87 -11.17 -7.37 -3.10
C PRO A 87 -11.81 -6.61 -4.25
N ARG A 88 -12.72 -5.69 -3.94
CA ARG A 88 -13.26 -4.76 -4.92
C ARG A 88 -12.19 -3.73 -5.28
N ASP A 89 -11.93 -3.56 -6.58
CA ASP A 89 -10.96 -2.59 -7.08
C ASP A 89 -11.59 -1.20 -7.27
N ILE A 90 -11.74 -0.49 -6.16
CA ILE A 90 -12.30 0.87 -6.15
C ILE A 90 -11.35 1.86 -6.84
N LEU A 91 -10.04 1.62 -6.78
CA LEU A 91 -9.04 2.47 -7.43
C LEU A 91 -9.18 2.44 -8.96
N GLU A 92 -9.49 1.29 -9.55
CA GLU A 92 -9.79 1.20 -10.97
C GLU A 92 -11.09 1.95 -11.31
N GLU A 93 -12.10 1.87 -10.46
CA GLU A 93 -13.36 2.64 -10.59
C GLU A 93 -13.12 4.17 -10.52
N THR A 94 -12.09 4.63 -9.80
CA THR A 94 -11.67 6.05 -9.75
C THR A 94 -10.62 6.41 -10.82
N ASN A 95 -10.54 5.63 -11.89
CA ASN A 95 -9.64 5.86 -13.02
C ASN A 95 -8.15 5.91 -12.59
N ASN A 96 -7.76 5.05 -11.64
CA ASN A 96 -6.41 4.96 -11.08
C ASN A 96 -5.93 6.27 -10.40
N THR A 97 -6.86 7.02 -9.82
CA THR A 97 -6.57 8.28 -9.13
C THR A 97 -6.58 8.06 -7.62
N PHE A 98 -5.47 8.43 -6.96
CA PHE A 98 -5.36 8.44 -5.51
C PHE A 98 -5.78 9.80 -4.93
N ILE A 99 -6.48 9.73 -3.80
CA ILE A 99 -6.86 10.86 -2.97
C ILE A 99 -5.92 10.85 -1.75
N LEU A 100 -5.19 11.95 -1.56
CA LEU A 100 -4.25 12.07 -0.45
C LEU A 100 -4.96 12.76 0.70
N ILE A 101 -5.06 12.06 1.82
CA ILE A 101 -5.71 12.56 3.04
C ILE A 101 -4.61 12.94 4.03
N ASP A 102 -4.43 14.25 4.25
CA ASP A 102 -3.48 14.81 5.22
C ASP A 102 -4.23 15.32 6.45
N ASP A 103 -4.31 14.49 7.51
CA ASP A 103 -4.98 14.87 8.76
C ASP A 103 -4.16 15.87 9.61
N TYR A 104 -2.86 16.05 9.38
CA TYR A 104 -1.98 16.78 10.30
C TYR A 104 -0.82 17.46 9.59
N GLY A 105 -1.09 18.52 8.83
CA GLY A 105 -0.13 19.52 8.35
C GLY A 105 1.29 18.98 8.20
N THR A 106 1.48 18.08 7.23
CA THR A 106 2.67 17.23 7.16
C THR A 106 3.95 18.07 7.12
N PRO A 107 4.93 17.85 8.03
CA PRO A 107 6.15 18.65 8.08
C PRO A 107 6.95 18.54 6.79
N ASN A 108 7.67 19.62 6.42
CA ASN A 108 8.39 19.72 5.14
C ASN A 108 9.36 18.54 4.85
N GLU A 109 9.94 17.92 5.88
CA GLU A 109 10.81 16.76 5.71
C GLU A 109 10.06 15.51 5.24
N ASP A 110 8.81 15.33 5.68
CA ASP A 110 7.97 14.22 5.25
C ASP A 110 7.31 14.45 3.90
N ARG A 111 7.09 15.71 3.50
CA ARG A 111 6.62 16.05 2.15
C ARG A 111 7.49 15.43 1.07
N LYS A 112 8.83 15.46 1.25
CA LYS A 112 9.77 14.80 0.33
C LYS A 112 9.53 13.29 0.18
N LYS A 113 9.09 12.62 1.26
CA LYS A 113 8.76 11.18 1.22
C LYS A 113 7.46 10.94 0.45
N ILE A 114 6.49 11.83 0.61
CA ILE A 114 5.22 11.78 -0.13
C ILE A 114 5.43 12.10 -1.61
N ASP A 115 6.23 13.11 -1.95
CA ASP A 115 6.63 13.39 -3.34
C ASP A 115 7.31 12.17 -3.98
N ARG A 116 8.18 11.49 -3.24
CA ARG A 116 8.82 10.26 -3.70
C ARG A 116 7.80 9.16 -3.98
N LEU A 117 6.83 8.97 -3.09
CA LEU A 117 5.73 8.03 -3.28
C LEU A 117 4.92 8.37 -4.53
N LYS A 118 4.53 9.65 -4.71
CA LYS A 118 3.86 10.18 -5.90
C LYS A 118 4.63 9.81 -7.16
N ILE A 119 5.94 10.08 -7.22
CA ILE A 119 6.79 9.77 -8.38
C ILE A 119 6.80 8.26 -8.69
N ILE A 120 6.94 7.39 -7.69
CA ILE A 120 6.98 5.94 -7.89
C ILE A 120 5.66 5.43 -8.47
N LEU A 121 4.54 5.92 -7.94
CA LEU A 121 3.20 5.53 -8.35
C LEU A 121 2.80 6.15 -9.70
N SER A 122 3.16 7.40 -9.98
CA SER A 122 2.93 8.00 -11.31
C SER A 122 3.70 7.27 -12.41
N ARG A 123 4.91 6.77 -12.12
CA ARG A 123 5.64 5.89 -13.06
C ARG A 123 4.94 4.55 -13.32
N LYS A 124 4.05 4.13 -12.42
CA LYS A 124 3.19 2.96 -12.57
C LYS A 124 1.85 3.28 -13.27
N GLY A 125 1.60 4.55 -13.62
CA GLY A 125 0.39 4.99 -14.31
C GLY A 125 -0.71 5.55 -13.39
N TYR A 126 -0.42 5.79 -12.11
CA TYR A 126 -1.39 6.35 -11.17
C TYR A 126 -1.41 7.89 -11.18
N MET A 127 -2.58 8.45 -10.96
CA MET A 127 -2.83 9.89 -10.83
C MET A 127 -3.10 10.27 -9.37
N PHE A 128 -3.02 11.56 -9.06
CA PHE A 128 -3.19 12.08 -7.71
C PHE A 128 -4.10 13.30 -7.72
N THR A 129 -5.02 13.35 -6.76
CA THR A 129 -5.78 14.53 -6.39
C THR A 129 -5.47 14.86 -4.94
N ASP A 130 -5.03 16.08 -4.67
CA ASP A 130 -4.97 16.59 -3.32
C ASP A 130 -6.38 17.02 -2.93
N ASP A 131 -6.92 16.44 -1.86
CA ASP A 131 -8.15 16.93 -1.25
C ASP A 131 -7.76 18.18 -0.44
N GLU A 132 -7.53 19.29 -1.15
CA GLU A 132 -7.44 20.60 -0.51
C GLU A 132 -8.83 20.94 0.00
N TYR A 133 -9.14 20.55 1.25
CA TYR A 133 -10.21 21.18 2.01
C TYR A 133 -9.87 22.66 2.14
N TYR A 134 -10.36 23.45 1.18
CA TYR A 134 -10.58 24.87 1.34
C TYR A 134 -11.74 25.02 2.34
N GLU A 135 -11.42 25.36 3.58
CA GLU A 135 -12.31 26.15 4.44
C GLU A 135 -11.94 27.63 4.35
#